data_AF-A0A1I7UM94-F1
#
_entry.id   AF-A0A1I7UM94-F1
#
_cell.length_a   1.000
_cell.length_b   1.000
_cell.length_c   1.000
_cell.angle_alpha   90.00
_cell.angle_beta   90.00
_cell.angle_gamma   90.00
#
_symmetry.space_group_name_H-M   'P 1'
#
loop_
_entity.id
_entity.type
_entity.pdbx_description
1 polymer ?
#
loop_
_entity_poly.entity_id
_entity_poly.type
_entity_poly.pdbx_seq_one_letter_code
_entity_poly.pdbx_strand_id
1 'polypeptide(L)'
;MTTIRILIFLLLISGITYGLTTIADVDRMKHDLSKFLSISRFNETEKSVARAAIKRALEAVGLNSMTHTFIHEESNEIGANVIAVQKGPYFGTGNDKMMILSANYDTLEGNQGVDDNGSGVAAVLEAARVLSTLDTLYSRQNTIVYVFFDMKHKALAGSHAFVEDVLLPLMERTNTEVIGTVIADGLLHFDPFPASQAMPQEFESFFPEAAQLLHEHSHMGDFIQISSRSDVDEELVKKLHPFLYSDHSSFFFHSKQKTVQIPTIYLTDTLNLRGVRQYCVQCDGLYMMTEQNMKFLALMTDSLIRLLIEMSGSSASNVVDDLYTFMFNIDVE
;
A
#
# COMPACT_ATOMS: atom_id res chain seq x y z
N MET A 1 -25.82 -5.40 -7.81
CA MET A 1 -24.57 -5.03 -8.52
C MET A 1 -23.50 -4.93 -7.46
N THR A 2 -22.45 -5.73 -7.57
CA THR A 2 -21.42 -5.90 -6.54
C THR A 2 -20.63 -4.60 -6.35
N THR A 3 -20.61 -4.07 -5.13
CA THR A 3 -20.02 -2.75 -4.80
C THR A 3 -18.50 -2.79 -4.62
N ILE A 4 -17.94 -3.99 -4.43
CA ILE A 4 -16.49 -4.21 -4.45
C ILE A 4 -16.09 -4.67 -5.84
N ARG A 5 -15.14 -3.96 -6.44
CA ARG A 5 -14.51 -4.33 -7.71
C ARG A 5 -13.12 -4.85 -7.42
N ILE A 6 -12.83 -6.06 -7.92
CA ILE A 6 -11.46 -6.56 -8.06
C ILE A 6 -11.08 -6.46 -9.52
N LEU A 7 -9.98 -5.78 -9.78
CA LEU A 7 -9.35 -5.68 -11.08
C LEU A 7 -7.97 -6.34 -11.00
N ILE A 8 -7.67 -7.15 -12.01
CA ILE A 8 -6.33 -7.68 -12.25
C ILE A 8 -5.71 -6.79 -13.32
N PHE A 9 -4.62 -6.10 -12.96
CA PHE A 9 -3.90 -5.26 -13.91
C PHE A 9 -2.62 -5.98 -14.36
N LEU A 10 -2.67 -6.58 -15.55
CA LEU A 10 -1.54 -7.28 -16.17
C LEU A 10 -0.47 -6.25 -16.56
N LEU A 11 0.78 -6.51 -16.16
CA LEU A 11 1.92 -5.71 -16.60
C LEU A 11 2.64 -6.37 -17.77
N LEU A 12 2.52 -5.77 -18.94
CA LEU A 12 3.32 -6.14 -20.10
C LEU A 12 4.74 -5.60 -19.94
N ILE A 13 5.59 -6.33 -19.22
CA ILE A 13 7.05 -6.08 -19.25
C ILE A 13 7.58 -6.68 -20.57
N SER A 14 7.32 -5.98 -21.68
CA SER A 14 7.97 -6.32 -22.95
C SER A 14 9.49 -6.16 -22.79
N GLY A 15 10.28 -7.04 -23.40
CA GLY A 15 11.74 -7.16 -23.27
C GLY A 15 12.54 -5.99 -23.85
N ILE A 16 12.08 -4.76 -23.65
CA ILE A 16 12.75 -3.54 -24.06
C ILE A 16 13.85 -3.25 -23.03
N THR A 17 15.08 -3.42 -23.48
CA THR A 17 16.33 -3.18 -22.74
C THR A 17 16.70 -1.69 -22.74
N TYR A 18 15.75 -0.82 -22.42
CA TYR A 18 16.02 0.59 -22.14
C TYR A 18 15.78 0.87 -20.66
N GLY A 19 16.72 1.58 -20.03
CA GLY A 19 16.64 1.93 -18.63
C GLY A 19 15.34 2.69 -18.37
N LEU A 20 14.40 2.03 -17.71
CA LEU A 20 13.15 2.65 -17.32
C LEU A 20 13.50 3.78 -16.35
N THR A 21 13.38 5.04 -16.77
CA THR A 21 13.57 6.18 -15.88
C THR A 21 12.35 6.30 -14.99
N THR A 22 12.34 5.59 -13.87
CA THR A 22 11.29 5.65 -12.86
C THR A 22 11.43 6.91 -12.00
N ILE A 23 10.33 7.39 -11.45
CA ILE A 23 10.34 8.47 -10.44
C ILE A 23 10.89 7.92 -9.12
N ALA A 24 10.50 6.69 -8.80
CA ALA A 24 10.96 5.92 -7.66
C ALA A 24 12.44 5.53 -7.83
N ASP A 25 13.22 5.78 -6.79
CA ASP A 25 14.62 5.39 -6.70
C ASP A 25 14.73 3.93 -6.26
N VAL A 26 15.03 3.06 -7.23
CA VAL A 26 15.19 1.62 -7.03
C VAL A 26 16.27 1.31 -5.99
N ASP A 27 17.39 2.03 -6.03
CA ASP A 27 18.52 1.78 -5.13
C ASP A 27 18.19 2.20 -3.71
N ARG A 28 17.41 3.27 -3.54
CA ARG A 28 16.87 3.66 -2.24
C ARG A 28 15.93 2.60 -1.66
N MET A 29 14.97 2.12 -2.45
CA MET A 29 14.06 1.06 -2.00
C MET A 29 14.82 -0.23 -1.67
N LYS A 30 15.80 -0.63 -2.50
CA LYS A 30 16.68 -1.77 -2.20
C LYS A 30 17.44 -1.57 -0.90
N HIS A 31 17.97 -0.37 -0.67
CA HIS A 31 18.67 -0.05 0.57
C HIS A 31 17.75 -0.24 1.78
N ASP A 32 16.56 0.34 1.76
CA ASP A 32 15.62 0.29 2.89
C ASP A 32 15.13 -1.15 3.14
N LEU A 33 14.83 -1.90 2.07
CA LEU A 33 14.54 -3.33 2.12
C LEU A 33 15.66 -4.12 2.79
N SER A 34 16.89 -3.94 2.31
CA SER A 34 18.06 -4.68 2.81
C SER A 34 18.46 -4.29 4.23
N LYS A 35 18.17 -3.06 4.64
CA LYS A 35 18.72 -2.48 5.86
C LYS A 35 17.85 -2.74 7.08
N PHE A 36 16.54 -2.60 6.95
CA PHE A 36 15.63 -2.70 8.10
C PHE A 36 14.29 -3.36 7.80
N LEU A 37 13.98 -3.71 6.54
CA LEU A 37 12.74 -4.41 6.17
C LEU A 37 12.97 -5.87 5.75
N SER A 38 14.17 -6.41 5.97
CA SER A 38 14.52 -7.82 5.80
C SER A 38 14.87 -8.54 7.10
N ILE A 39 14.53 -7.92 8.23
CA ILE A 39 14.69 -8.48 9.58
C ILE A 39 13.28 -8.74 10.09
N SER A 40 13.06 -9.84 10.83
CA SER A 40 11.77 -10.09 11.50
C SER A 40 11.32 -8.87 12.30
N ARG A 41 10.03 -8.56 12.25
CA ARG A 41 9.34 -7.45 12.93
C ARG A 41 8.12 -8.00 13.67
N PHE A 42 8.32 -9.10 14.40
CA PHE A 42 7.23 -9.81 15.08
C PHE A 42 7.10 -9.35 16.54
N ASN A 43 8.20 -9.43 17.30
CA ASN A 43 8.19 -9.04 18.72
C ASN A 43 8.45 -7.54 18.91
N GLU A 44 8.11 -7.02 20.09
CA GLU A 44 8.18 -5.59 20.36
C GLU A 44 9.60 -5.00 20.22
N THR A 45 10.65 -5.76 20.53
CA THR A 45 12.03 -5.28 20.35
C THR A 45 12.33 -5.06 18.86
N GLU A 46 12.04 -6.05 18.03
CA GLU A 46 12.18 -5.99 16.58
C GLU A 46 11.34 -4.86 15.96
N LYS A 47 10.07 -4.79 16.34
CA LYS A 47 9.14 -3.76 15.90
C LYS A 47 9.61 -2.36 16.26
N SER A 48 10.17 -2.16 17.46
CA SER A 48 10.70 -0.87 17.87
C SER A 48 11.87 -0.38 17.00
N VAL A 49 12.72 -1.30 16.52
CA VAL A 49 13.83 -0.99 15.61
C VAL A 49 13.29 -0.57 14.25
N ALA A 50 12.33 -1.31 13.70
CA ALA A 50 11.68 -0.98 12.43
C ALA A 50 10.96 0.38 12.50
N ARG A 51 10.15 0.61 13.55
CA ARG A 51 9.51 1.92 13.77
C ARG A 51 10.52 3.05 13.83
N ALA A 52 11.63 2.88 14.56
CA ALA A 52 12.66 3.90 14.64
C ALA A 52 13.33 4.16 13.27
N ALA A 53 13.51 3.14 12.44
CA ALA A 53 14.04 3.30 11.08
C ALA A 53 13.05 4.03 10.17
N ILE A 54 11.77 3.65 10.18
CA ILE A 54 10.69 4.33 9.44
C ILE A 54 10.62 5.81 9.83
N LYS A 55 10.61 6.11 11.13
CA LYS A 55 10.58 7.50 11.63
C LYS A 55 11.79 8.31 11.14
N ARG A 56 12.99 7.74 11.18
CA ARG A 56 14.20 8.40 10.65
C ARG A 56 14.13 8.62 9.14
N ALA A 57 13.58 7.68 8.38
CA ALA A 57 13.42 7.83 6.93
C ALA A 57 12.46 8.98 6.59
N LEU A 58 11.36 9.12 7.34
CA LEU A 58 10.42 10.24 7.22
C LEU A 58 11.06 11.57 7.63
N GLU A 59 11.76 11.60 8.77
CA GLU A 59 12.45 12.81 9.26
C GLU A 59 13.52 13.30 8.28
N ALA A 60 14.24 12.37 7.62
CA ALA A 60 15.26 12.68 6.63
C ALA A 60 14.71 13.42 5.40
N VAL A 61 13.41 13.35 5.14
CA VAL A 61 12.73 14.06 4.05
C VAL A 61 11.89 15.24 4.54
N GLY A 62 12.05 15.63 5.82
CA GLY A 62 11.37 16.76 6.43
C GLY A 62 9.97 16.46 6.98
N LEU A 63 9.57 15.18 7.04
CA LEU A 63 8.28 14.78 7.58
C LEU A 63 8.40 14.38 9.06
N ASN A 64 7.82 15.20 9.92
CA ASN A 64 7.68 14.85 11.34
C ASN A 64 6.65 13.72 11.50
N SER A 65 7.04 12.68 12.22
CA SER A 65 6.19 11.52 12.49
C SER A 65 5.77 11.45 13.95
N MET A 66 4.54 11.00 14.19
CA MET A 66 3.95 10.75 15.50
C MET A 66 3.73 9.24 15.67
N THR A 67 3.74 8.81 16.93
CA THR A 67 3.44 7.43 17.31
C THR A 67 2.04 7.38 17.91
N HIS A 68 1.16 6.55 17.36
CA HIS A 68 -0.16 6.27 17.89
C HIS A 68 -0.14 4.91 18.60
N THR A 69 -0.17 4.92 19.92
CA THR A 69 -0.17 3.71 20.76
C THR A 69 -1.57 3.23 21.05
N PHE A 70 -1.78 1.92 20.99
CA PHE A 70 -3.06 1.27 21.29
C PHE A 70 -2.81 -0.02 22.09
N ILE A 71 -3.86 -0.58 22.69
CA ILE A 71 -3.80 -1.85 23.42
C ILE A 71 -4.54 -2.89 22.58
N HIS A 72 -3.88 -4.01 22.27
CA HIS A 72 -4.53 -5.14 21.63
C HIS A 72 -5.40 -5.88 22.65
N GLU A 73 -6.72 -5.91 22.43
CA GLU A 73 -7.69 -6.36 23.44
C GLU A 73 -7.47 -7.79 23.92
N GLU A 74 -7.12 -8.72 23.01
CA GLU A 74 -7.01 -10.14 23.36
C GLU A 74 -5.70 -10.47 24.10
N SER A 75 -4.58 -9.86 23.70
CA SER A 75 -3.26 -10.16 24.28
C SER A 75 -2.81 -9.17 25.34
N ASN A 76 -3.52 -8.04 25.50
CA ASN A 76 -3.16 -6.91 26.35
C ASN A 76 -1.75 -6.36 26.06
N GLU A 77 -1.26 -6.54 24.84
CA GLU A 77 0.01 -5.99 24.39
C GLU A 77 -0.19 -4.56 23.88
N ILE A 78 0.83 -3.72 24.05
CA ILE A 78 0.83 -2.37 23.50
C ILE A 78 1.36 -2.43 22.07
N GLY A 79 0.52 -2.00 21.12
CA GLY A 79 0.92 -1.78 19.72
C GLY A 79 1.19 -0.30 19.44
N ALA A 80 1.89 -0.01 18.34
CA ALA A 80 2.24 1.36 17.99
C ALA A 80 2.28 1.60 16.48
N ASN A 81 1.31 2.35 15.96
CA ASN A 81 1.34 2.85 14.59
C ASN A 81 2.30 4.05 14.46
N VAL A 82 2.86 4.26 13.26
CA VAL A 82 3.62 5.47 12.90
C VAL A 82 2.82 6.28 11.89
N ILE A 83 2.62 7.57 12.15
CA ILE A 83 1.83 8.45 11.27
C ILE A 83 2.67 9.68 10.94
N ALA A 84 2.75 10.06 9.66
CA ALA A 84 3.31 11.33 9.22
C ALA A 84 2.29 12.09 8.37
N VAL A 85 2.25 13.41 8.53
CA VAL A 85 1.27 14.27 7.86
C VAL A 85 1.98 15.33 7.05
N GLN A 86 1.83 15.26 5.73
CA GLN A 86 2.25 16.31 4.80
C GLN A 86 1.07 17.25 4.56
N LYS A 87 1.00 18.28 5.39
CA LYS A 87 -0.16 19.19 5.50
C LYS A 87 -0.42 19.94 4.19
N GLY A 88 -1.68 20.02 3.77
CA GLY A 88 -2.13 20.95 2.74
C GLY A 88 -2.42 22.34 3.32
N PRO A 89 -2.68 23.36 2.48
CA PRO A 89 -3.02 24.72 2.91
C PRO A 89 -4.27 24.81 3.80
N TYR A 90 -5.19 23.85 3.69
CA TYR A 90 -6.44 23.84 4.45
C TYR A 90 -6.41 22.91 5.66
N PHE A 91 -5.25 22.33 6.01
CA PHE A 91 -5.12 21.31 7.05
C PHE A 91 -5.81 21.69 8.37
N GLY A 92 -6.65 20.80 8.88
CA GLY A 92 -7.37 20.98 10.14
C GLY A 92 -8.59 21.90 10.06
N THR A 93 -9.05 22.25 8.85
CA THR A 93 -10.29 22.98 8.61
C THR A 93 -11.30 22.10 7.85
N GLY A 94 -12.57 22.52 7.81
CA GLY A 94 -13.61 21.81 7.04
C GLY A 94 -13.47 21.88 5.53
N ASN A 95 -12.50 22.64 5.03
CA ASN A 95 -12.11 22.67 3.62
C ASN A 95 -10.93 21.75 3.31
N ASP A 96 -10.36 21.09 4.34
CA ASP A 96 -9.29 20.12 4.13
C ASP A 96 -9.84 18.89 3.42
N LYS A 97 -9.11 18.48 2.39
CA LYS A 97 -9.26 17.17 1.76
C LYS A 97 -7.99 16.41 2.06
N MET A 98 -8.14 15.16 2.48
CA MET A 98 -7.02 14.32 2.84
C MET A 98 -7.02 13.01 2.10
N MET A 99 -5.82 12.53 1.82
CA MET A 99 -5.58 11.20 1.29
C MET A 99 -4.63 10.44 2.21
N ILE A 100 -4.80 9.12 2.25
CA ILE A 100 -4.04 8.24 3.13
C ILE A 100 -3.29 7.23 2.27
N LEU A 101 -1.97 7.12 2.46
CA LEU A 101 -1.16 6.04 1.91
C LEU A 101 -0.60 5.23 3.08
N SER A 102 -0.75 3.90 3.02
CA SER A 102 -0.37 3.07 4.17
C SER A 102 0.15 1.68 3.81
N ALA A 103 0.89 1.11 4.75
CA ALA A 103 1.39 -0.26 4.74
C ALA A 103 1.58 -0.73 6.20
N ASN A 104 1.38 -2.00 6.51
CA ASN A 104 1.79 -2.53 7.82
C ASN A 104 3.31 -2.79 7.84
N TYR A 105 3.93 -2.63 9.01
CA TYR A 105 5.37 -2.88 9.16
C TYR A 105 5.68 -4.14 9.97
N ASP A 106 4.72 -4.73 10.68
CA ASP A 106 4.94 -5.98 11.42
C ASP A 106 5.09 -7.19 10.48
N THR A 107 5.62 -8.29 11.00
CA THR A 107 5.71 -9.57 10.29
C THR A 107 5.16 -10.69 11.15
N LEU A 108 4.89 -11.83 10.51
CA LEU A 108 4.78 -13.11 11.23
C LEU A 108 6.10 -13.52 11.88
N GLU A 109 6.01 -14.36 12.90
CA GLU A 109 7.16 -14.91 13.61
C GLU A 109 8.10 -15.68 12.66
N GLY A 110 9.39 -15.38 12.75
CA GLY A 110 10.42 -16.06 11.95
C GLY A 110 10.44 -15.67 10.47
N ASN A 111 9.63 -14.71 10.05
CA ASN A 111 9.61 -14.21 8.67
C ASN A 111 10.44 -12.92 8.54
N GLN A 112 11.25 -12.79 7.49
CA GLN A 112 11.95 -11.53 7.21
C GLN A 112 11.01 -10.46 6.64
N GLY A 113 9.94 -10.89 5.95
CA GLY A 113 8.87 -10.02 5.47
C GLY A 113 9.34 -8.99 4.45
N VAL A 114 10.20 -9.37 3.51
CA VAL A 114 10.72 -8.44 2.50
C VAL A 114 9.61 -7.99 1.55
N ASP A 115 8.76 -8.92 1.15
CA ASP A 115 7.54 -8.69 0.39
C ASP A 115 6.35 -8.37 1.30
N ASP A 116 6.09 -9.16 2.36
CA ASP A 116 5.01 -9.01 3.36
C ASP A 116 5.50 -8.46 4.71
N ASN A 117 5.44 -7.16 4.96
CA ASN A 117 5.07 -6.10 4.02
C ASN A 117 6.18 -5.05 3.87
N GLY A 118 7.44 -5.50 3.85
CA GLY A 118 8.59 -4.63 3.63
C GLY A 118 8.50 -3.85 2.31
N SER A 119 7.97 -4.48 1.26
CA SER A 119 7.79 -3.88 -0.05
C SER A 119 6.80 -2.71 -0.03
N GLY A 120 5.66 -2.88 0.66
CA GLY A 120 4.69 -1.80 0.88
C GLY A 120 5.31 -0.67 1.69
N VAL A 121 6.01 -0.97 2.80
CA VAL A 121 6.68 0.06 3.62
C VAL A 121 7.71 0.84 2.79
N ALA A 122 8.51 0.17 1.97
CA ALA A 122 9.49 0.81 1.09
C ALA A 122 8.81 1.73 0.06
N ALA A 123 7.72 1.27 -0.57
CA ALA A 123 6.94 2.07 -1.51
C ALA A 123 6.33 3.32 -0.86
N VAL A 124 5.78 3.21 0.35
CA VAL A 124 5.22 4.36 1.09
C VAL A 124 6.30 5.37 1.46
N LEU A 125 7.47 4.90 1.92
CA LEU A 125 8.61 5.78 2.25
C LEU A 125 9.17 6.49 1.01
N GLU A 126 9.26 5.79 -0.12
CA GLU A 126 9.74 6.36 -1.37
C GLU A 126 8.75 7.38 -1.95
N ALA A 127 7.44 7.07 -1.90
CA ALA A 127 6.41 8.03 -2.26
C ALA A 127 6.47 9.29 -1.38
N ALA A 128 6.65 9.12 -0.07
CA ALA A 128 6.79 10.24 0.87
C ALA A 128 8.02 11.10 0.55
N ARG A 129 9.16 10.50 0.18
CA ARG A 129 10.38 11.22 -0.24
C ARG A 129 10.14 12.04 -1.49
N VAL A 130 9.56 11.44 -2.53
CA VAL A 130 9.30 12.09 -3.81
C VAL A 130 8.30 13.24 -3.62
N LEU A 131 7.18 12.99 -2.96
CA LEU A 131 6.14 13.98 -2.73
C LEU A 131 6.63 15.14 -1.84
N SER A 132 7.45 14.87 -0.83
CA SER A 132 8.08 15.92 -0.01
C SER A 132 9.05 16.77 -0.83
N THR A 133 9.79 16.16 -1.76
CA THR A 133 10.68 16.87 -2.68
C THR A 133 9.88 17.76 -3.64
N LEU A 134 8.81 17.23 -4.24
CA LEU A 134 7.96 17.97 -5.16
C LEU A 134 7.25 19.15 -4.48
N ASP A 135 6.85 19.01 -3.21
CA ASP A 135 6.21 20.09 -2.43
C ASP A 135 7.10 21.33 -2.27
N THR A 136 8.42 21.19 -2.43
CA THR A 136 9.35 22.33 -2.39
C THR A 136 9.34 23.16 -3.68
N LEU A 137 8.85 22.58 -4.78
CA LEU A 137 8.88 23.17 -6.12
C LEU A 137 7.47 23.46 -6.66
N TYR A 138 6.48 22.69 -6.22
CA TYR A 138 5.11 22.69 -6.74
C TYR A 138 4.12 22.81 -5.59
N SER A 139 3.10 23.65 -5.77
CA SER A 139 2.03 23.77 -4.79
C SER A 139 1.08 22.56 -4.87
N ARG A 140 0.64 22.10 -3.70
CA ARG A 140 -0.34 21.03 -3.50
C ARG A 140 -1.51 21.52 -2.63
N GLN A 141 -2.72 21.01 -2.89
CA GLN A 141 -3.95 21.46 -2.23
C GLN A 141 -4.38 20.55 -1.08
N ASN A 142 -4.25 19.24 -1.25
CA ASN A 142 -4.84 18.27 -0.33
C ASN A 142 -3.78 17.64 0.56
N THR A 143 -4.09 17.44 1.84
CA THR A 143 -3.21 16.82 2.84
C THR A 143 -2.91 15.36 2.48
N ILE A 144 -1.65 14.93 2.63
CA ILE A 144 -1.25 13.53 2.50
C ILE A 144 -0.88 12.99 3.88
N VAL A 145 -1.46 11.84 4.25
CA VAL A 145 -1.15 11.14 5.49
C VAL A 145 -0.51 9.80 5.16
N TYR A 146 0.71 9.60 5.63
CA TYR A 146 1.44 8.34 5.54
C TYR A 146 1.25 7.58 6.85
N VAL A 147 0.77 6.34 6.78
CA VAL A 147 0.51 5.53 7.98
C VAL A 147 1.18 4.17 7.88
N PHE A 148 1.92 3.80 8.91
CA PHE A 148 2.55 2.50 9.03
C PHE A 148 1.89 1.74 10.19
N PHE A 149 1.13 0.69 9.86
CA PHE A 149 0.35 -0.05 10.84
C PHE A 149 1.17 -1.11 11.57
N ASP A 150 0.86 -1.32 12.84
CA ASP A 150 1.36 -2.42 13.66
C ASP A 150 0.31 -3.53 13.77
N MET A 151 0.76 -4.75 14.07
CA MET A 151 -0.11 -5.87 14.45
C MET A 151 -1.17 -6.24 13.39
N LYS A 152 -0.86 -6.19 12.09
CA LYS A 152 -1.75 -6.72 11.02
C LYS A 152 -2.14 -8.17 11.35
N HIS A 153 -1.17 -8.99 11.75
CA HIS A 153 -1.38 -10.40 12.01
C HIS A 153 -2.05 -10.71 13.36
N LYS A 154 -2.36 -9.68 14.18
CA LYS A 154 -3.18 -9.80 15.38
C LYS A 154 -4.52 -9.09 15.14
N ALA A 155 -5.33 -9.69 14.27
CA ALA A 155 -6.67 -9.20 13.92
C ALA A 155 -6.72 -7.74 13.42
N LEU A 156 -5.71 -7.30 12.64
CA LEU A 156 -5.65 -5.95 12.06
C LEU A 156 -5.69 -4.83 13.11
N ALA A 157 -5.18 -5.11 14.32
CA ALA A 157 -5.37 -4.25 15.48
C ALA A 157 -4.89 -2.81 15.26
N GLY A 158 -3.76 -2.61 14.57
CA GLY A 158 -3.23 -1.27 14.32
C GLY A 158 -4.08 -0.44 13.37
N SER A 159 -4.53 -1.00 12.25
CA SER A 159 -5.41 -0.27 11.33
C SER A 159 -6.79 -0.03 11.93
N HIS A 160 -7.33 -1.00 12.68
CA HIS A 160 -8.59 -0.83 13.40
C HIS A 160 -8.50 0.31 14.41
N ALA A 161 -7.48 0.29 15.29
CA ALA A 161 -7.25 1.36 16.25
C ALA A 161 -7.03 2.71 15.57
N PHE A 162 -6.27 2.78 14.48
CA PHE A 162 -6.09 4.03 13.74
C PHE A 162 -7.42 4.60 13.20
N VAL A 163 -8.23 3.77 12.55
CA VAL A 163 -9.51 4.23 12.01
C VAL A 163 -10.40 4.75 13.14
N GLU A 164 -10.52 3.99 14.22
CA GLU A 164 -11.46 4.30 15.30
C GLU A 164 -11.02 5.42 16.25
N ASP A 165 -9.71 5.50 16.56
CA ASP A 165 -9.19 6.40 17.59
C ASP A 165 -8.59 7.68 16.99
N VAL A 166 -8.22 7.66 15.71
CA VAL A 166 -7.56 8.79 15.03
C VAL A 166 -8.41 9.33 13.89
N LEU A 167 -8.74 8.50 12.90
CA LEU A 167 -9.32 8.99 11.65
C LEU A 167 -10.76 9.48 11.82
N LEU A 168 -11.66 8.66 12.36
CA LEU A 168 -13.07 9.05 12.54
C LEU A 168 -13.20 10.26 13.50
N PRO A 169 -12.50 10.32 14.65
CA PRO A 169 -12.54 11.51 15.51
C PRO A 169 -11.95 12.76 14.85
N LEU A 170 -10.94 12.62 13.98
CA LEU A 170 -10.41 13.74 13.20
C LEU A 170 -11.48 14.27 12.25
N MET A 171 -12.06 13.40 11.42
CA MET A 171 -13.10 13.75 10.45
C MET A 171 -14.29 14.44 11.13
N GLU A 172 -14.76 13.90 12.26
CA GLU A 172 -15.87 14.48 13.03
C GLU A 172 -15.54 15.87 13.58
N ARG A 173 -14.33 16.06 14.13
CA ARG A 173 -13.93 17.33 14.76
C ARG A 173 -13.65 18.44 13.74
N THR A 174 -13.04 18.10 12.60
CA THR A 174 -12.58 19.10 11.62
C THR A 174 -13.48 19.22 10.41
N ASN A 175 -14.43 18.30 10.21
CA ASN A 175 -15.20 18.17 8.98
C ASN A 175 -14.30 17.98 7.73
N THR A 176 -13.15 17.32 7.92
CA THR A 176 -12.20 17.00 6.84
C THR A 176 -12.76 15.86 5.99
N GLU A 177 -12.66 16.01 4.67
CA GLU A 177 -13.07 14.99 3.70
C GLU A 177 -11.91 14.04 3.41
N VAL A 178 -12.10 12.73 3.59
CA VAL A 178 -11.14 11.72 3.11
C VAL A 178 -11.49 11.39 1.66
N ILE A 179 -10.68 11.86 0.72
CA ILE A 179 -10.92 11.67 -0.72
C ILE A 179 -10.36 10.36 -1.26
N GLY A 180 -9.49 9.68 -0.51
CA GLY A 180 -8.99 8.37 -0.87
C GLY A 180 -7.94 7.81 0.09
N THR A 181 -8.02 6.51 0.32
CA THR A 181 -7.08 5.72 1.09
C THR A 181 -6.48 4.63 0.20
N VAL A 182 -5.18 4.43 0.27
CA VAL A 182 -4.47 3.35 -0.40
C VAL A 182 -3.75 2.49 0.64
N ILE A 183 -4.05 1.19 0.60
CA ILE A 183 -3.39 0.17 1.41
C ILE A 183 -2.47 -0.63 0.48
N ALA A 184 -1.16 -0.51 0.69
CA ALA A 184 -0.13 -1.24 -0.02
C ALA A 184 0.28 -2.47 0.80
N ASP A 185 0.09 -3.68 0.25
CA ASP A 185 0.35 -4.94 0.95
C ASP A 185 0.92 -6.02 0.01
N GLY A 186 2.25 -6.11 -0.05
CA GLY A 186 2.96 -6.93 -1.05
C GLY A 186 2.94 -6.28 -2.41
N LEU A 187 4.07 -5.73 -2.83
CA LEU A 187 4.24 -5.03 -4.10
C LEU A 187 5.52 -5.48 -4.83
N LEU A 188 6.13 -6.61 -4.43
CA LEU A 188 7.46 -7.00 -4.91
C LEU A 188 7.43 -8.24 -5.81
N HIS A 189 6.56 -9.22 -5.55
CA HIS A 189 6.67 -10.53 -6.15
C HIS A 189 6.06 -10.56 -7.56
N PHE A 190 6.92 -10.48 -8.59
CA PHE A 190 6.54 -10.69 -9.99
C PHE A 190 6.95 -12.09 -10.43
N ASP A 191 5.99 -12.91 -10.87
CA ASP A 191 6.24 -14.30 -11.25
C ASP A 191 5.54 -14.65 -12.59
N PRO A 192 6.21 -14.45 -13.74
CA PRO A 192 5.62 -14.64 -15.06
C PRO A 192 5.65 -16.11 -15.53
N PHE A 193 5.76 -17.07 -14.61
CA PHE A 193 5.71 -18.49 -14.96
C PHE A 193 4.27 -19.02 -14.90
N PRO A 194 3.82 -19.87 -15.84
CA PRO A 194 2.48 -20.45 -15.80
C PRO A 194 2.17 -21.14 -14.47
N ALA A 195 0.94 -20.96 -13.98
CA ALA A 195 0.45 -21.47 -12.71
C ALA A 195 1.19 -20.97 -11.44
N SER A 196 1.95 -19.87 -11.54
CA SER A 196 2.57 -19.23 -10.38
C SER A 196 1.60 -18.44 -9.50
N GLN A 197 0.36 -18.22 -9.96
CA GLN A 197 -0.69 -17.53 -9.21
C GLN A 197 -1.81 -18.51 -8.79
N ALA A 198 -2.01 -18.65 -7.49
CA ALA A 198 -3.21 -19.24 -6.91
C ALA A 198 -4.25 -18.17 -6.55
N MET A 199 -5.50 -18.58 -6.34
CA MET A 199 -6.57 -17.73 -5.82
C MET A 199 -7.38 -18.51 -4.78
N PRO A 200 -8.09 -17.83 -3.84
CA PRO A 200 -8.99 -18.49 -2.91
C PRO A 200 -10.05 -19.33 -3.64
N GLN A 201 -10.52 -20.41 -3.01
CA GLN A 201 -11.41 -21.40 -3.62
C GLN A 201 -12.67 -20.77 -4.24
N GLU A 202 -13.24 -19.74 -3.63
CA GLU A 202 -14.46 -19.07 -4.09
C GLU A 202 -14.20 -17.89 -5.06
N PHE A 203 -12.94 -17.62 -5.43
CA PHE A 203 -12.58 -16.43 -6.23
C PHE A 203 -13.36 -16.33 -7.55
N GLU A 204 -13.46 -17.41 -8.32
CA GLU A 204 -14.18 -17.44 -9.60
C GLU A 204 -15.68 -17.15 -9.44
N SER A 205 -16.28 -17.62 -8.34
CA SER A 205 -17.70 -17.37 -8.03
C SER A 205 -17.97 -15.89 -7.75
N PHE A 206 -17.05 -15.23 -7.05
CA PHE A 206 -17.18 -13.81 -6.70
C PHE A 206 -16.73 -12.85 -7.80
N PHE A 207 -15.71 -13.23 -8.57
CA PHE A 207 -15.02 -12.38 -9.54
C PHE A 207 -14.80 -13.13 -10.87
N PRO A 208 -15.87 -13.54 -11.57
CA PRO A 208 -15.76 -14.40 -12.76
C PRO A 208 -14.96 -13.74 -13.90
N GLU A 209 -15.09 -12.43 -14.10
CA GLU A 209 -14.33 -11.69 -15.11
C GLU A 209 -12.83 -11.70 -14.80
N ALA A 210 -12.43 -11.47 -13.54
CA ALA A 210 -11.04 -11.52 -13.13
C ALA A 210 -10.46 -12.95 -13.20
N ALA A 211 -11.27 -13.95 -12.83
CA ALA A 211 -10.88 -15.36 -12.96
C ALA A 211 -10.68 -15.77 -14.42
N GLN A 212 -11.54 -15.30 -15.33
CA GLN A 212 -11.38 -15.52 -16.77
C GLN A 212 -10.08 -14.90 -17.28
N LEU A 213 -9.78 -13.64 -16.93
CA LEU A 213 -8.53 -12.98 -17.31
C LEU A 213 -7.31 -13.75 -16.80
N LEU A 214 -7.35 -14.22 -15.55
CA LEU A 214 -6.27 -15.02 -14.98
C LEU A 214 -6.08 -16.36 -15.72
N HIS A 215 -7.19 -17.00 -16.10
CA HIS A 215 -7.17 -18.26 -16.86
C HIS A 215 -6.59 -18.06 -18.28
N GLU A 216 -7.03 -17.01 -18.98
CA GLU A 216 -6.51 -16.62 -20.30
C GLU A 216 -5.02 -16.27 -20.24
N HIS A 217 -4.56 -15.76 -19.09
CA HIS A 217 -3.15 -15.48 -18.81
C HIS A 217 -2.39 -16.64 -18.13
N SER A 218 -2.85 -17.88 -18.29
CA SER A 218 -2.17 -19.09 -17.80
C SER A 218 -1.85 -19.09 -16.30
N HIS A 219 -2.64 -18.36 -15.50
CA HIS A 219 -2.42 -18.20 -14.06
C HIS A 219 -1.01 -17.70 -13.70
N MET A 220 -0.46 -16.77 -14.50
CA MET A 220 0.80 -16.11 -14.20
C MET A 220 0.59 -15.00 -13.16
N GLY A 221 1.56 -14.84 -12.26
CA GLY A 221 1.63 -13.80 -11.22
C GLY A 221 2.30 -12.52 -11.72
N ASP A 222 1.95 -12.06 -12.92
CA ASP A 222 2.52 -10.90 -13.60
C ASP A 222 1.59 -9.67 -13.56
N PHE A 223 0.86 -9.55 -12.46
CA PHE A 223 -0.14 -8.52 -12.24
C PHE A 223 -0.15 -8.01 -10.80
N ILE A 224 -0.82 -6.88 -10.62
CA ILE A 224 -1.24 -6.40 -9.30
C ILE A 224 -2.76 -6.54 -9.16
N GLN A 225 -3.20 -7.02 -8.00
CA GLN A 225 -4.61 -7.02 -7.64
C GLN A 225 -4.99 -5.65 -7.07
N ILE A 226 -6.07 -5.09 -7.59
CA ILE A 226 -6.67 -3.85 -7.09
C ILE A 226 -8.08 -4.16 -6.60
N SER A 227 -8.32 -3.99 -5.30
CA SER A 227 -9.66 -4.11 -4.72
C SER A 227 -10.11 -2.75 -4.22
N SER A 228 -11.31 -2.31 -4.61
CA SER A 228 -11.86 -1.03 -4.15
C SER A 228 -13.30 -1.19 -3.71
N ARG A 229 -13.77 -0.29 -2.83
CA ARG A 229 -15.17 -0.19 -2.44
C ARG A 229 -15.62 1.26 -2.45
N SER A 230 -16.73 1.51 -3.15
CA SER A 230 -17.36 2.84 -3.19
C SER A 230 -18.55 2.98 -2.25
N ASP A 231 -19.30 1.91 -1.94
CA ASP A 231 -20.54 2.01 -1.13
C ASP A 231 -20.67 0.92 -0.04
N VAL A 232 -21.51 1.20 0.96
CA VAL A 232 -21.76 0.32 2.11
C VAL A 232 -22.88 -0.68 1.79
N ASP A 233 -22.52 -1.90 1.39
CA ASP A 233 -23.45 -3.05 1.34
C ASP A 233 -23.18 -4.00 2.53
N GLU A 234 -24.13 -4.13 3.47
CA GLU A 234 -24.04 -5.01 4.66
C GLU A 234 -24.16 -6.52 4.32
N GLU A 235 -24.89 -6.91 3.27
CA GLU A 235 -24.99 -8.32 2.87
C GLU A 235 -23.70 -8.81 2.19
N LEU A 236 -23.05 -7.91 1.45
CA LEU A 236 -21.78 -8.20 0.75
C LEU A 236 -20.65 -8.54 1.73
N VAL A 237 -20.65 -7.93 2.92
CA VAL A 237 -19.63 -8.15 3.98
C VAL A 237 -19.55 -9.61 4.40
N LYS A 238 -20.70 -10.23 4.66
CA LYS A 238 -20.77 -11.61 5.13
C LYS A 238 -20.26 -12.59 4.09
N LYS A 239 -20.42 -12.25 2.81
CA LYS A 239 -19.99 -13.09 1.69
C LYS A 239 -18.50 -12.91 1.35
N LEU A 240 -17.94 -11.72 1.62
CA LEU A 240 -16.56 -11.38 1.26
C LEU A 240 -15.54 -11.58 2.38
N HIS A 241 -15.92 -12.13 3.53
CA HIS A 241 -14.98 -12.46 4.62
C HIS A 241 -13.65 -13.09 4.15
N PRO A 242 -13.61 -14.02 3.16
CA PRO A 242 -12.34 -14.57 2.66
C PRO A 242 -11.38 -13.55 2.04
N PHE A 243 -11.85 -12.37 1.63
CA PHE A 243 -11.09 -11.31 0.95
C PHE A 243 -10.80 -10.10 1.86
N LEU A 244 -11.11 -10.21 3.16
CA LEU A 244 -10.98 -9.15 4.17
C LEU A 244 -9.82 -9.40 5.14
N TYR A 245 -8.66 -9.80 4.60
CA TYR A 245 -7.52 -10.28 5.39
C TYR A 245 -6.38 -9.25 5.59
N SER A 246 -6.56 -8.01 5.15
CA SER A 246 -5.56 -6.94 5.28
C SER A 246 -6.19 -5.64 5.79
N ASP A 247 -5.35 -4.62 6.02
CA ASP A 247 -5.72 -3.39 6.73
C ASP A 247 -6.86 -2.60 6.08
N HIS A 248 -7.13 -2.79 4.78
CA HIS A 248 -8.27 -2.19 4.08
C HIS A 248 -9.61 -2.58 4.71
N SER A 249 -9.69 -3.75 5.35
CA SER A 249 -10.89 -4.19 6.06
C SER A 249 -11.30 -3.21 7.15
N SER A 250 -10.36 -2.60 7.86
CA SER A 250 -10.64 -1.61 8.92
C SER A 250 -11.26 -0.33 8.36
N PHE A 251 -10.97 0.02 7.11
CA PHE A 251 -11.55 1.17 6.42
C PHE A 251 -12.90 0.84 5.78
N PHE A 252 -13.07 -0.38 5.30
CA PHE A 252 -14.35 -0.85 4.78
C PHE A 252 -15.36 -1.12 5.91
N PHE A 253 -14.89 -1.55 7.08
CA PHE A 253 -15.71 -2.01 8.20
C PHE A 253 -15.17 -1.47 9.52
N HIS A 254 -15.81 -0.42 10.01
CA HIS A 254 -15.51 0.18 11.31
C HIS A 254 -16.78 0.28 12.17
N SER A 255 -16.64 0.06 13.47
CA SER A 255 -17.79 -0.18 14.35
C SER A 255 -18.51 1.11 14.75
N LYS A 256 -17.80 2.24 14.80
CA LYS A 256 -18.29 3.48 15.41
C LYS A 256 -19.19 4.35 14.53
N GLN A 257 -19.13 4.24 13.20
CA GLN A 257 -19.90 5.10 12.30
C GLN A 257 -20.33 4.39 11.01
N LYS A 258 -21.35 3.51 11.08
CA LYS A 258 -21.83 2.69 9.94
C LYS A 258 -22.19 3.46 8.65
N THR A 259 -22.38 4.78 8.73
CA THR A 259 -22.74 5.63 7.59
C THR A 259 -21.56 6.38 6.97
N VAL A 260 -20.40 6.41 7.63
CA VAL A 260 -19.21 7.09 7.09
C VAL A 260 -18.57 6.18 6.06
N GLN A 261 -18.33 6.72 4.88
CA GLN A 261 -17.64 6.04 3.80
C GLN A 261 -16.21 6.58 3.72
N ILE A 262 -15.24 5.68 3.70
CA ILE A 262 -13.84 6.01 3.46
C ILE A 262 -13.44 5.36 2.13
N PRO A 263 -13.37 6.14 1.03
CA PRO A 263 -12.97 5.61 -0.27
C PRO A 263 -11.60 4.93 -0.15
N THR A 264 -11.53 3.62 -0.38
CA THR A 264 -10.31 2.85 -0.11
C THR A 264 -9.99 1.90 -1.25
N ILE A 265 -8.71 1.89 -1.64
CA ILE A 265 -8.10 1.00 -2.61
C ILE A 265 -7.11 0.12 -1.85
N TYR A 266 -7.18 -1.19 -2.08
CA TYR A 266 -6.25 -2.20 -1.62
C TYR A 266 -5.43 -2.72 -2.79
N LEU A 267 -4.11 -2.63 -2.67
CA LEU A 267 -3.15 -3.07 -3.68
C LEU A 267 -2.31 -4.20 -3.11
N THR A 268 -2.28 -5.33 -3.82
CA THR A 268 -1.50 -6.49 -3.41
C THR A 268 -1.04 -7.31 -4.61
N ASP A 269 0.15 -7.86 -4.50
CA ASP A 269 0.67 -8.92 -5.36
C ASP A 269 0.18 -10.30 -4.93
N THR A 270 -0.82 -10.34 -4.03
CA THR A 270 -1.47 -11.54 -3.47
C THR A 270 -0.60 -12.38 -2.52
N LEU A 271 0.60 -11.91 -2.17
CA LEU A 271 1.42 -12.44 -1.07
C LEU A 271 1.63 -13.96 -1.14
N ASN A 272 1.07 -14.69 -0.16
CA ASN A 272 1.18 -16.14 0.00
C ASN A 272 0.41 -16.95 -1.05
N LEU A 273 -0.25 -16.29 -2.00
CA LEU A 273 -0.90 -16.94 -3.14
C LEU A 273 -0.03 -16.94 -4.40
N ARG A 274 1.20 -16.39 -4.35
CA ARG A 274 2.08 -16.27 -5.51
C ARG A 274 3.42 -17.00 -5.33
N GLY A 275 3.85 -17.67 -6.40
CA GLY A 275 5.13 -18.35 -6.54
C GLY A 275 5.52 -19.23 -5.35
N VAL A 276 6.78 -19.13 -4.92
CA VAL A 276 7.33 -19.93 -3.81
C VAL A 276 6.59 -19.74 -2.48
N ARG A 277 5.95 -18.57 -2.27
CA ARG A 277 5.25 -18.26 -1.02
C ARG A 277 3.96 -19.07 -0.83
N GLN A 278 3.43 -19.67 -1.90
CA GLN A 278 2.34 -20.64 -1.83
C GLN A 278 2.68 -21.89 -1.00
N TYR A 279 3.96 -22.28 -1.01
CA TYR A 279 4.43 -23.51 -0.37
C TYR A 279 5.28 -23.25 0.86
N CYS A 280 5.83 -22.04 0.97
CA CYS A 280 6.70 -21.64 2.06
C CYS A 280 6.41 -20.19 2.48
N VAL A 281 5.55 -20.02 3.47
CA VAL A 281 5.18 -18.70 4.00
C VAL A 281 6.39 -17.95 4.57
N GLN A 282 7.37 -18.68 5.13
CA GLN A 282 8.62 -18.13 5.67
C GLN A 282 9.65 -17.77 4.59
N CYS A 283 9.43 -18.19 3.35
CA CYS A 283 10.32 -17.91 2.22
C CYS A 283 10.01 -16.51 1.67
N ASP A 284 10.13 -15.49 2.51
CA ASP A 284 9.95 -14.09 2.15
C ASP A 284 11.13 -13.29 2.71
N GLY A 285 12.24 -13.32 1.97
CA GLY A 285 13.52 -12.75 2.38
C GLY A 285 14.27 -12.09 1.23
N LEU A 286 15.52 -11.71 1.47
CA LEU A 286 16.32 -10.90 0.53
C LEU A 286 16.45 -11.48 -0.89
N TYR A 287 16.37 -12.80 -1.04
CA TYR A 287 16.46 -13.46 -2.34
C TYR A 287 15.28 -13.08 -3.27
N MET A 288 14.17 -12.57 -2.71
CA MET A 288 13.03 -12.02 -3.45
C MET A 288 13.38 -10.72 -4.18
N MET A 289 14.47 -10.03 -3.81
CA MET A 289 14.90 -8.77 -4.43
C MET A 289 15.67 -9.00 -5.74
N THR A 290 15.13 -9.84 -6.62
CA THR A 290 15.66 -10.02 -7.98
C THR A 290 15.56 -8.71 -8.77
N GLU A 291 16.34 -8.58 -9.85
CA GLU A 291 16.25 -7.40 -10.71
C GLU A 291 14.82 -7.15 -11.23
N GLN A 292 14.12 -8.24 -11.58
CA GLN A 292 12.75 -8.19 -12.08
C GLN A 292 11.74 -7.76 -11.01
N ASN A 293 11.83 -8.33 -9.81
CA ASN A 293 10.96 -7.95 -8.69
C ASN A 293 11.19 -6.50 -8.28
N MET A 294 12.44 -6.04 -8.28
CA MET A 294 12.74 -4.64 -7.96
C MET A 294 12.23 -3.67 -9.03
N LYS A 295 12.24 -4.07 -10.32
CA LYS A 295 11.58 -3.29 -11.38
C LYS A 295 10.06 -3.25 -11.20
N PHE A 296 9.46 -4.37 -10.82
CA PHE A 296 8.02 -4.45 -10.52
C PHE A 296 7.64 -3.54 -9.35
N LEU A 297 8.39 -3.59 -8.23
CA LEU A 297 8.19 -2.68 -7.10
C LEU A 297 8.31 -1.21 -7.49
N ALA A 298 9.27 -0.87 -8.36
CA ALA A 298 9.44 0.50 -8.84
C ALA A 298 8.29 0.99 -9.70
N LEU A 299 7.79 0.14 -10.61
CA LEU A 299 6.58 0.42 -11.40
C LEU A 299 5.35 0.64 -10.52
N MET A 300 5.19 -0.18 -9.47
CA MET A 300 4.10 -0.01 -8.53
C MET A 300 4.23 1.27 -7.71
N THR A 301 5.44 1.58 -7.24
CA THR A 301 5.74 2.80 -6.49
C THR A 301 5.53 4.05 -7.35
N ASP A 302 5.93 4.03 -8.62
CA ASP A 302 5.68 5.12 -9.58
C ASP A 302 4.17 5.36 -9.78
N SER A 303 3.41 4.28 -9.91
CA SER A 303 1.95 4.36 -10.06
C SER A 303 1.30 4.99 -8.83
N LEU A 304 1.76 4.62 -7.63
CA LEU A 304 1.33 5.24 -6.37
C LEU A 304 1.69 6.73 -6.30
N ILE A 305 2.93 7.09 -6.65
CA ILE A 305 3.39 8.48 -6.68
C ILE A 305 2.51 9.31 -7.62
N ARG A 306 2.25 8.83 -8.84
CA ARG A 306 1.42 9.53 -9.84
C ARG A 306 -0.01 9.74 -9.34
N LEU A 307 -0.62 8.68 -8.79
CA LEU A 307 -1.94 8.75 -8.18
C LEU A 307 -2.00 9.82 -7.08
N LEU A 308 -0.98 9.87 -6.22
CA LEU A 308 -0.91 10.85 -5.13
C LEU A 308 -0.69 12.27 -5.63
N ILE A 309 0.12 12.47 -6.67
CA ILE A 309 0.31 13.79 -7.30
C ILE A 309 -1.01 14.31 -7.84
N GLU A 310 -1.73 13.48 -8.61
CA GLU A 310 -3.02 13.84 -9.20
C GLU A 310 -4.06 14.14 -8.12
N MET A 311 -4.32 13.19 -7.23
CA MET A 311 -5.36 13.33 -6.21
C MET A 311 -5.02 14.37 -5.15
N SER A 312 -3.74 14.73 -4.97
CA SER A 312 -3.36 15.82 -4.07
C SER A 312 -3.62 17.22 -4.64
N GLY A 313 -4.00 17.32 -5.92
CA GLY A 313 -4.15 18.58 -6.64
C GLY A 313 -2.81 19.30 -6.80
N SER A 314 -1.71 18.56 -6.91
CA SER A 314 -0.38 19.13 -7.07
C SER A 314 -0.17 19.63 -8.51
N SER A 315 0.40 20.83 -8.63
CA SER A 315 0.81 21.38 -9.94
C SER A 315 1.95 20.61 -10.62
N ALA A 316 2.56 19.64 -9.92
CA ALA A 316 3.57 18.73 -10.48
C ALA A 316 2.99 17.74 -11.50
N SER A 317 1.66 17.54 -11.55
CA SER A 317 1.01 16.61 -12.49
C SER A 317 1.45 16.84 -13.94
N ASN A 318 1.44 18.11 -14.37
CA ASN A 318 1.83 18.50 -15.73
C ASN A 318 3.25 18.04 -16.08
N VAL A 319 4.19 18.16 -15.13
CA VAL A 319 5.61 17.81 -15.36
C VAL A 319 5.81 16.30 -15.41
N VAL A 320 5.10 15.58 -14.54
CA VAL A 320 5.20 14.12 -14.46
C VAL A 320 4.54 13.43 -15.66
N ASP A 321 3.48 14.04 -16.21
CA ASP A 321 2.82 13.58 -17.43
C ASP A 321 3.65 13.92 -18.69
N ASP A 322 4.28 15.09 -18.74
CA ASP A 322 5.19 15.46 -19.82
C ASP A 322 6.40 14.52 -19.87
N LEU A 323 7.06 14.27 -18.72
CA LEU A 323 8.19 13.34 -18.65
C LEU A 323 7.80 11.92 -19.11
N TYR A 324 6.62 11.45 -18.71
CA TYR A 324 6.10 10.16 -19.18
C TYR A 324 5.89 10.17 -20.69
N THR A 325 5.22 11.20 -21.21
CA THR A 325 4.99 11.37 -22.64
C THR A 325 6.30 11.40 -23.42
N PHE A 326 7.33 12.09 -22.94
CA PHE A 326 8.66 12.10 -23.56
C PHE A 326 9.35 10.73 -23.51
N MET A 327 9.24 10.00 -22.42
CA MET A 327 9.84 8.67 -22.29
C MET A 327 9.20 7.62 -23.20
N PHE A 328 7.89 7.74 -23.47
CA PHE A 328 7.15 6.76 -24.27
C PHE A 328 6.89 7.20 -25.73
N ASN A 329 7.14 8.47 -26.10
CA ASN A 329 7.08 8.97 -27.48
C ASN A 329 8.43 9.00 -28.22
N ILE A 330 9.51 8.45 -27.67
CA ILE A 330 10.80 8.34 -28.38
C ILE A 330 10.79 7.23 -29.46
N ASP A 331 9.72 6.44 -29.59
CA ASP A 331 9.54 5.46 -30.67
C ASP A 331 8.32 5.79 -31.57
N VAL A 332 8.40 6.89 -32.31
CA VAL A 332 7.67 7.05 -33.59
C VAL A 332 8.53 7.84 -34.58
N GLU A 333 9.59 7.21 -35.11
CA GLU A 333 10.12 7.50 -36.45
C GLU A 333 10.88 6.30 -37.03
#